data_AF-A0A6B3LUP7-F1
#
_entry.id   AF-A0A6B3LUP7-F1
#
_cell.length_a   1.000
_cell.length_b   1.000
_cell.length_c   1.000
_cell.angle_alpha   90.00
_cell.angle_beta   90.00
_cell.angle_gamma   90.00
#
_symmetry.space_group_name_H-M   'P 1'
#
loop_
_entity.id
_entity.type
_entity.pdbx_description
1 polymer ?
#
loop_
_entity_poly.entity_id
_entity_poly.type
_entity_poly.pdbx_seq_one_letter_code
_entity_poly.pdbx_strand_id
1 'polypeptide(L)' 'MEAQTEIVAKINKVEILVIENGQKLVPIKPICEAFGIDDKAQRQKIQDDEILGSIGVLSTSVGADGKSWEMLCTPYK' A
#
# COMPACT_ATOMS: atom_id res chain seq x y z
N MET A 1 -18.97 4.75 -1.90
CA MET A 1 -18.65 3.40 -1.38
C MET A 1 -17.63 3.61 -0.28
N GLU A 2 -17.91 3.12 0.93
CA GLU A 2 -16.96 3.20 2.04
C GLU A 2 -15.77 2.28 1.71
N ALA A 3 -14.54 2.79 1.83
CA ALA A 3 -13.35 1.99 1.63
C ALA A 3 -13.29 0.94 2.76
N GLN A 4 -13.40 -0.34 2.39
CA GLN A 4 -13.25 -1.43 3.34
C GLN A 4 -11.78 -1.82 3.43
N THR A 5 -11.34 -2.24 4.62
CA THR A 5 -9.96 -2.71 4.82
C THR A 5 -9.99 -4.13 5.38
N GLU A 6 -9.20 -5.02 4.77
CA GLU A 6 -9.03 -6.41 5.19
C GLU A 6 -7.57 -6.66 5.57
N ILE A 7 -7.33 -7.32 6.70
CA ILE A 7 -5.99 -7.77 7.07
C ILE A 7 -5.69 -9.08 6.33
N VAL A 8 -4.72 -9.06 5.42
CA VAL A 8 -4.33 -10.24 4.63
C VAL A 8 -3.12 -10.97 5.19
N ALA A 9 -2.28 -10.28 5.95
CA ALA A 9 -1.10 -10.87 6.57
C ALA A 9 -0.65 -10.06 7.80
N LYS A 10 0.12 -10.71 8.68
CA LYS A 10 0.83 -10.06 9.77
C LYS A 10 2.30 -10.47 9.73
N ILE A 11 3.19 -9.50 9.53
CA ILE A 11 4.62 -9.71 9.37
C ILE A 11 5.33 -8.80 10.37
N ASN A 12 6.22 -9.35 11.20
CA ASN A 12 6.95 -8.58 12.21
C ASN A 12 6.08 -7.64 13.08
N LYS A 13 4.88 -8.11 13.46
CA LYS A 13 3.85 -7.37 14.22
C LYS A 13 3.18 -6.22 13.46
N VAL A 14 3.52 -6.00 12.20
CA VAL A 14 2.84 -5.07 11.29
C VAL A 14 1.75 -5.81 10.53
N GLU A 15 0.56 -5.22 10.48
CA GLU A 15 -0.59 -5.76 9.75
C GLU A 15 -0.57 -5.22 8.33
N ILE A 16 -0.60 -6.13 7.36
CA ILE A 16 -0.68 -5.81 5.93
C ILE A 16 -2.15 -5.78 5.55
N LEU A 17 -2.58 -4.62 5.07
CA LEU A 17 -3.97 -4.31 4.77
C LEU A 17 -4.20 -4.34 3.26
N VAL A 18 -5.38 -4.78 2.84
CA VAL A 18 -5.92 -4.57 1.50
C VAL A 18 -7.06 -3.58 1.60
N ILE A 19 -7.01 -2.56 0.77
CA ILE A 19 -8.07 -1.55 0.63
C ILE A 19 -8.98 -1.98 -0.51
N GLU A 20 -10.26 -2.11 -0.23
CA GLU A 20 -11.30 -2.43 -1.20
C GLU A 20 -12.18 -1.21 -1.45
N ASN A 21 -11.99 -0.57 -2.61
CA ASN A 21 -12.81 0.56 -3.06
C ASN A 21 -13.16 0.43 -4.55
N GLY A 22 -13.71 -0.73 -4.93
CA GLY A 22 -13.97 -1.12 -6.32
C GLY A 22 -12.82 -1.93 -6.96
N GLN A 23 -11.59 -1.73 -6.48
CA GLN A 23 -10.43 -2.61 -6.74
C GLN A 23 -9.73 -2.91 -5.42
N LYS A 24 -9.09 -4.09 -5.34
CA LYS A 24 -8.29 -4.49 -4.19
C LYS A 24 -6.88 -3.92 -4.35
N LEU A 25 -6.44 -3.10 -3.41
CA LEU A 25 -5.16 -2.40 -3.45
C LEU A 25 -4.35 -2.69 -2.20
N VAL A 26 -3.04 -2.94 -2.35
CA VAL A 26 -2.11 -3.09 -1.23
C VAL A 26 -1.22 -1.85 -1.13
N PRO A 27 -1.20 -1.14 0.00
CA PRO A 27 -0.27 -0.03 0.21
C PRO A 27 1.16 -0.56 0.39
N ILE A 28 2.12 0.09 -0.27
CA ILE A 28 3.53 -0.33 -0.22
C ILE A 28 4.20 0.01 1.12
N LYS A 29 3.80 1.12 1.76
CA LYS A 29 4.44 1.60 2.98
C LYS A 29 4.36 0.58 4.15
N PRO A 30 3.19 0.01 4.52
CA PRO A 30 3.12 -1.00 5.58
C PRO A 30 3.95 -2.25 5.29
N ILE A 31 4.07 -2.64 4.01
CA ILE A 31 4.95 -3.74 3.58
C ILE A 31 6.39 -3.37 3.88
N CYS A 32 6.82 -2.17 3.47
CA CYS A 32 8.17 -1.70 3.70
C CYS A 32 8.51 -1.63 5.20
N GLU A 33 7.60 -1.10 6.02
CA GLU A 33 7.73 -1.05 7.48
C GLU A 33 7.83 -2.44 8.10
N ALA A 34 7.01 -3.39 7.64
CA ALA A 34 7.05 -4.78 8.12
C ALA A 34 8.40 -5.46 7.85
N PHE A 35 9.04 -5.15 6.72
CA PHE A 35 10.35 -5.69 6.37
C PHE A 35 11.53 -4.85 6.85
N GLY A 36 11.29 -3.66 7.42
CA GLY A 36 12.34 -2.74 7.84
C GLY A 36 13.13 -2.13 6.67
N ILE A 37 12.50 -1.97 5.50
CA ILE A 37 13.10 -1.36 4.31
C ILE A 37 12.64 0.10 4.15
N ASP A 38 13.46 0.92 3.48
CA ASP A 38 13.13 2.32 3.20
C ASP A 38 11.99 2.43 2.18
N ASP A 39 10.84 2.93 2.64
CA ASP A 39 9.63 3.07 1.83
C ASP A 39 9.80 4.08 0.70
N LYS A 40 10.62 5.12 0.93
CA LYS A 40 10.87 6.17 -0.08
C LYS A 40 11.69 5.62 -1.25
N ALA A 41 12.78 4.91 -0.95
CA ALA A 41 13.58 4.25 -1.98
C ALA A 41 12.77 3.19 -2.74
N GLN A 42 11.92 2.41 -2.04
CA GLN A 42 11.08 1.41 -2.69
C GLN A 42 10.03 2.05 -3.60
N ARG A 43 9.39 3.14 -3.15
CA ARG A 43 8.46 3.90 -3.98
C ARG A 43 9.11 4.41 -5.26
N GLN A 44 10.31 4.98 -5.16
CA GLN A 44 11.04 5.47 -6.33
C GLN A 44 11.32 4.34 -7.32
N LYS A 45 11.81 3.19 -6.84
CA LYS A 45 12.04 2.01 -7.69
C LYS A 45 10.77 1.52 -8.40
N ILE A 46 9.64 1.51 -7.71
CA ILE A 46 8.36 1.12 -8.29
C ILE A 46 7.93 2.13 -9.38
N GLN A 47 8.14 3.42 -9.16
CA GLN A 47 7.80 4.46 -10.14
C GLN A 47 8.70 4.43 -11.37
N ASP A 48 9.98 4.08 -11.19
CA ASP A 48 10.97 3.98 -12.28
C ASP A 48 10.90 2.64 -13.02
N ASP A 49 10.15 1.66 -12.51
CA ASP A 49 10.00 0.34 -13.12
C ASP A 49 9.04 0.40 -14.33
N GLU A 50 9.45 -0.19 -15.44
CA GLU A 50 8.68 -0.16 -16.70
C GLU A 50 7.31 -0.84 -16.58
N ILE A 51 7.19 -1.84 -15.71
CA ILE A 51 5.95 -2.58 -15.48
C ILE A 51 5.19 -1.89 -14.36
N LEU A 52 5.76 -1.84 -13.17
CA LEU A 52 5.08 -1.40 -11.95
C LEU A 52 4.81 0.12 -11.93
N GLY A 53 5.63 0.91 -12.61
CA GLY A 53 5.44 2.36 -12.71
C GLY A 53 4.16 2.74 -13.44
N SER A 54 3.71 1.89 -14.37
CA SER A 54 2.44 2.07 -15.09
C SER A 54 1.21 1.59 -14.31
N ILE A 55 1.38 0.81 -13.23
CA ILE A 55 0.29 0.18 -12.46
C ILE A 55 0.21 0.70 -11.02
N GLY A 56 1.21 1.45 -10.57
CA GLY A 56 1.20 2.11 -9.27
C GLY A 56 0.10 3.15 -9.21
N VAL A 57 -0.92 2.91 -8.38
CA VAL A 57 -2.05 3.83 -8.19
C VAL A 57 -1.84 4.60 -6.90
N LEU A 58 -2.00 5.93 -6.96
CA LEU A 58 -2.14 6.74 -5.75
C LEU A 58 -3.56 6.56 -5.23
N SER A 59 -3.68 5.99 -4.03
CA SER A 59 -4.96 5.81 -3.36
C SER A 59 -4.95 6.51 -2.01
N THR A 60 -6.04 7.22 -1.71
CA THR A 60 -6.27 7.81 -0.40
C THR A 60 -6.50 6.68 0.60
N SER A 61 -5.49 6.44 1.44
CA SER A 61 -5.50 5.41 2.46
C SER A 61 -5.60 6.07 3.83
N VAL A 62 -6.49 5.58 4.69
CA VAL A 62 -6.56 6.06 6.07
C VAL A 62 -5.50 5.33 6.87
N GLY A 63 -4.54 6.07 7.40
CA GLY A 63 -3.54 5.53 8.32
C GLY A 63 -4.21 5.03 9.60
N ALA A 64 -3.48 4.20 10.37
CA ALA A 64 -3.94 3.73 11.68
C ALA A 64 -4.24 4.88 12.67
N ASP A 65 -3.74 6.09 12.38
CA ASP A 65 -3.98 7.34 13.11
C ASP A 65 -5.28 8.06 12.70
N GLY A 66 -6.08 7.49 11.79
CA GLY A 66 -7.32 8.08 11.29
C GLY A 66 -7.09 9.21 10.27
N LYS A 67 -5.85 9.47 9.86
CA LYS A 67 -5.54 10.49 8.86
C LYS A 67 -5.53 9.89 7.47
N SER A 68 -6.12 10.60 6.51
CA SER A 68 -6.03 10.24 5.10
C SER A 68 -4.67 10.65 4.54
N TRP A 69 -3.92 9.67 4.05
CA TRP A 69 -2.65 9.87 3.35
C TRP A 69 -2.79 9.35 1.93
N GLU A 70 -2.22 10.05 0.96
CA GLU A 70 -2.00 9.48 -0.36
C GLU A 70 -0.86 8.47 -0.28
N MET A 71 -1.18 7.19 -0.46
CA MET A 71 -0.19 6.11 -0.47
C MET A 71 -0.11 5.49 -1.85
N LEU A 72 1.13 5.19 -2.27
CA LEU A 72 1.34 4.37 -3.45
C LEU A 72 0.87 2.94 -3.15
N CYS A 73 -0.07 2.48 -3.94
CA CYS A 73 -0.65 1.15 -3.83
C CYS A 73 -0.43 0.36 -5.12
N THR A 74 -0.33 -0.96 -4.98
CA THR A 74 -0.30 -1.91 -6.10
C THR A 74 -1.55 -2.79 -6.09
N PRO A 75 -2.04 -3.26 -7.26
CA PRO A 75 -3.16 -4.18 -7.33
C PRO A 75 -2.94 -5.47 -6.54
N TYR A 76 -3.94 -5.90 -5.77
CA TYR A 76 -3.95 -7.19 -5.08
C TYR A 76 -4.68 -8.23 -5.94
N LYS A 77 -3.90 -8.88 -6.81
CA LYS A 77 -4.33 -9.84 -7.86
C LYS A 77 -4.98 -9.24 -9.09
#